data_AF-A0AA41VF33-F1
#
_entry.id   AF-A0AA41VF33-F1
#
_cell.length_a   1.000
_cell.length_b   1.000
_cell.length_c   1.000
_cell.angle_alpha   90.00
_cell.angle_beta   90.00
_cell.angle_gamma   90.00
#
_symmetry.space_group_name_H-M   'P 1'
#
loop_
_entity.id
_entity.type
_entity.pdbx_description
1 polymer ?
#
loop_
_entity_poly.entity_id
_entity_poly.type
_entity_poly.pdbx_seq_one_letter_code
_entity_poly.pdbx_strand_id
1 'polypeptide(L)'
;MKQKLDQIEKENSSLNVKSKPKSSSGGGGSGKEEEKVVLSINLFDSVLRDVCKATHRFCKHLIELMEKVGWDLKLAANSVYPDVEYAKNGHTRYAFLSYVFLEMFRGFDLEGFGIQGGNDDFDSGGGGGGGKRFYLRQFVEHGKVDAMEMLRKNVNCSFAKFCENKYQQLINPTMESSLFKNMDQNEFILNSWKSSASFYESFVDMANLIWMLHKLAFSFDPSVEIFQVEQGVDFSMVYMENIMKKSASIGKTKGKVEFTVIPGFKIGCTVIQSQVYLT
;
A
#
# COMPACT_ATOMS: atom_id res chain seq x y z
N MET A 1 7.67 -23.05 -4.95
CA MET A 1 6.35 -22.41 -4.80
C MET A 1 5.19 -23.43 -4.84
N LYS A 2 5.13 -24.35 -5.80
CA LYS A 2 4.08 -25.39 -5.91
C LYS A 2 3.87 -26.23 -4.63
N GLN A 3 4.95 -26.66 -3.99
CA GLN A 3 4.89 -27.42 -2.72
C GLN A 3 4.33 -26.63 -1.52
N LYS A 4 4.44 -25.30 -1.50
CA LYS A 4 3.82 -24.46 -0.46
C LYS A 4 2.32 -24.26 -0.70
N LEU A 5 1.86 -24.37 -1.94
CA LEU A 5 0.45 -24.22 -2.32
C LEU A 5 -0.33 -25.51 -2.02
N ASP A 6 0.25 -26.68 -2.27
CA ASP A 6 -0.38 -27.99 -2.00
C ASP A 6 -0.57 -28.26 -0.48
N GLN A 7 0.27 -27.67 0.36
CA GLN A 7 0.19 -27.79 1.83
C GLN A 7 -1.06 -27.07 2.39
N ILE A 8 -1.42 -25.92 1.81
CA ILE A 8 -2.56 -25.08 2.25
C ILE A 8 -3.90 -25.75 1.91
N GLU A 9 -3.99 -26.44 0.78
CA GLU A 9 -5.20 -27.16 0.37
C GLU A 9 -5.51 -28.34 1.31
N LYS A 10 -4.47 -28.97 1.86
CA LYS A 10 -4.59 -30.09 2.79
C LYS A 10 -5.09 -29.66 4.18
N GLU A 11 -4.68 -28.48 4.66
CA GLU A 11 -5.10 -27.94 5.96
C GLU A 11 -6.58 -27.50 5.98
N ASN A 12 -7.09 -26.98 4.85
CA ASN A 12 -8.49 -26.56 4.70
C ASN A 12 -9.51 -27.71 4.80
N SER A 13 -9.11 -28.94 4.46
CA SER A 13 -10.02 -30.11 4.50
C SER A 13 -10.30 -30.61 5.92
N SER A 14 -9.43 -30.31 6.87
CA SER A 14 -9.47 -30.84 8.25
C SER A 14 -10.34 -30.02 9.23
N LEU A 15 -10.73 -28.79 8.89
CA LEU A 15 -11.33 -27.86 9.85
C LEU A 15 -12.87 -27.77 9.78
N ASN A 16 -13.51 -28.50 8.87
CA ASN A 16 -14.96 -28.36 8.63
C ASN A 16 -15.87 -29.07 9.67
N VAL A 17 -15.35 -29.44 10.84
CA VAL A 17 -16.13 -30.09 11.91
C VAL A 17 -15.83 -29.44 13.27
N LYS A 18 -16.48 -28.30 13.53
CA LYS A 18 -17.17 -27.94 14.80
C LYS A 18 -17.20 -26.43 15.02
N SER A 19 -18.39 -25.85 14.89
CA SER A 19 -18.76 -24.65 15.65
C SER A 19 -20.28 -24.65 15.89
N LYS A 20 -20.67 -24.87 17.15
CA LYS A 20 -21.97 -24.44 17.71
C LYS A 20 -21.66 -23.44 18.83
N PRO A 21 -22.31 -22.27 18.88
CA PRO A 21 -22.06 -21.29 19.94
C PRO A 21 -22.93 -21.60 21.17
N LYS A 22 -22.36 -21.45 22.37
CA LYS A 22 -23.11 -21.30 23.62
C LYS A 22 -22.99 -19.84 24.07
N SER A 23 -24.15 -19.22 24.27
CA SER A 23 -24.34 -17.91 24.89
C SER A 23 -24.23 -17.99 26.41
N SER A 24 -23.65 -16.97 27.03
CA SER A 24 -24.04 -16.53 28.37
C SER A 24 -23.72 -15.05 28.59
N SER A 25 -24.73 -14.40 29.15
CA SER A 25 -24.90 -12.98 29.47
C SER A 25 -24.10 -12.48 30.67
N GLY A 26 -23.89 -11.17 30.74
CA GLY A 26 -24.09 -10.41 31.98
C GLY A 26 -23.03 -9.37 32.33
N GLY A 27 -23.48 -8.13 32.61
CA GLY A 27 -22.86 -7.24 33.60
C GLY A 27 -22.19 -5.99 33.05
N GLY A 28 -22.86 -4.84 33.18
CA GLY A 28 -22.39 -3.52 32.74
C GLY A 28 -21.27 -2.90 33.60
N GLY A 29 -20.63 -1.90 33.01
CA GLY A 29 -19.69 -0.99 33.65
C GLY A 29 -19.45 0.21 32.74
N SER A 30 -19.81 1.40 33.22
CA SER A 30 -19.61 2.69 32.56
C SER A 30 -18.12 3.01 32.43
N GLY A 31 -17.57 2.83 31.24
CA GLY A 31 -16.36 3.49 30.78
C GLY A 31 -16.74 4.34 29.58
N LYS A 32 -16.08 5.50 29.40
CA LYS A 32 -16.11 6.19 28.10
C LYS A 32 -15.87 5.13 27.03
N GLU A 33 -16.82 4.96 26.12
CA GLU A 33 -16.69 4.01 25.02
C GLU A 33 -15.51 4.47 24.17
N GLU A 34 -14.30 4.03 24.53
CA GLU A 34 -13.21 3.94 23.59
C GLU A 34 -13.74 3.03 22.49
N GLU A 35 -14.07 3.64 21.35
CA GLU A 35 -14.56 2.96 20.17
C GLU A 35 -13.62 1.79 19.88
N LYS A 36 -14.06 0.59 20.27
CA LYS A 36 -13.21 -0.59 20.26
C LYS A 36 -13.07 -1.01 18.81
N VAL A 37 -12.03 -0.53 18.14
CA VAL A 37 -11.72 -0.92 16.76
C VAL A 37 -11.56 -2.43 16.72
N VAL A 38 -12.48 -3.10 16.03
CA VAL A 38 -12.44 -4.55 15.82
C VAL A 38 -11.65 -4.81 14.54
N LEU A 39 -10.54 -5.51 14.68
CA LEU A 39 -9.76 -6.00 13.54
C LEU A 39 -10.62 -6.94 12.70
N SER A 40 -10.79 -6.59 11.43
CA SER A 40 -11.53 -7.41 10.48
C SER A 40 -10.94 -7.26 9.09
N ILE A 41 -11.14 -8.28 8.26
CA ILE A 41 -10.73 -8.26 6.85
C ILE A 41 -11.41 -7.07 6.14
N ASN A 42 -12.69 -6.80 6.45
CA ASN A 42 -13.44 -5.68 5.88
C ASN A 42 -12.83 -4.32 6.23
N LEU A 43 -12.32 -4.15 7.45
CA LEU A 43 -11.61 -2.93 7.84
C LEU A 43 -10.33 -2.75 7.01
N PHE A 44 -9.51 -3.80 6.92
CA PHE A 44 -8.27 -3.77 6.13
C PHE A 44 -8.55 -3.48 4.65
N ASP A 45 -9.52 -4.18 4.07
CA ASP A 45 -9.96 -4.01 2.69
C ASP A 45 -10.55 -2.61 2.43
N SER A 46 -11.26 -2.02 3.40
CA SER A 46 -11.72 -0.63 3.30
C SER A 46 -10.56 0.36 3.27
N VAL A 47 -9.60 0.24 4.19
CA VAL A 47 -8.41 1.11 4.22
C VAL A 47 -7.58 0.93 2.94
N LEU A 48 -7.41 -0.32 2.46
CA LEU A 48 -6.72 -0.60 1.21
C LEU A 48 -7.43 0.02 -0.01
N ARG A 49 -8.77 0.03 -0.05
CA ARG A 49 -9.50 0.75 -1.10
C ARG A 49 -9.23 2.24 -1.07
N ASP A 50 -9.15 2.84 0.11
CA ASP A 50 -8.88 4.27 0.24
C ASP A 50 -7.42 4.59 -0.15
N VAL A 51 -6.47 3.72 0.22
CA VAL A 51 -5.10 3.75 -0.31
C VAL A 51 -5.11 3.69 -1.83
N CYS A 52 -5.84 2.77 -2.45
CA CYS A 52 -5.93 2.67 -3.90
C CYS A 52 -6.45 3.98 -4.51
N LYS A 53 -7.52 4.57 -3.98
CA LYS A 53 -8.07 5.85 -4.47
C LYS A 53 -7.06 6.99 -4.34
N ALA A 54 -6.40 7.13 -3.18
CA ALA A 54 -5.43 8.18 -2.95
C ALA A 54 -4.20 8.02 -3.87
N THR A 55 -3.71 6.79 -4.04
CA THR A 55 -2.61 6.47 -4.95
C THR A 55 -2.96 6.77 -6.39
N HIS A 56 -4.18 6.43 -6.84
CA HIS A 56 -4.68 6.82 -8.16
C HIS A 56 -4.72 8.34 -8.36
N ARG A 57 -5.18 9.11 -7.35
CA ARG A 57 -5.19 10.58 -7.40
C ARG A 57 -3.76 11.14 -7.49
N PHE A 58 -2.85 10.67 -6.66
CA PHE A 58 -1.45 11.10 -6.71
C PHE A 58 -0.80 10.75 -8.06
N CYS A 59 -0.95 9.51 -8.52
CA CYS A 59 -0.39 9.04 -9.79
C CYS A 59 -0.90 9.88 -10.98
N LYS A 60 -2.17 10.31 -10.95
CA LYS A 60 -2.72 11.24 -11.95
C LYS A 60 -1.97 12.59 -11.95
N HIS A 61 -1.77 13.21 -10.78
CA HIS A 61 -1.02 14.47 -10.69
C HIS A 61 0.43 14.30 -11.13
N LEU A 62 1.06 13.17 -10.82
CA LEU A 62 2.42 12.86 -11.29
C LEU A 62 2.49 12.79 -12.82
N ILE A 63 1.55 12.08 -13.46
CA ILE A 63 1.48 11.98 -14.92
C ILE A 63 1.25 13.37 -15.54
N GLU A 64 0.31 14.16 -15.01
CA GLU A 64 0.04 15.53 -15.49
C GLU A 64 1.28 16.43 -15.41
N LEU A 65 2.08 16.28 -14.34
CA LEU A 65 3.33 17.01 -14.19
C LEU A 65 4.37 16.56 -15.23
N MET A 66 4.52 15.25 -15.44
CA MET A 66 5.41 14.66 -16.45
C MET A 66 5.05 15.17 -17.87
N GLU A 67 3.76 15.18 -18.21
CA GLU A 67 3.27 15.72 -19.48
C GLU A 67 3.58 17.21 -19.63
N LYS A 68 3.36 18.00 -18.57
CA LYS A 68 3.62 19.46 -18.56
C LYS A 68 5.08 19.80 -18.83
N VAL A 69 6.01 18.99 -18.33
CA VAL A 69 7.45 19.17 -18.57
C VAL A 69 7.96 18.45 -19.83
N GLY A 70 7.05 17.88 -20.63
CA GLY A 70 7.35 17.30 -21.94
C GLY A 70 7.98 15.90 -21.90
N TRP A 71 7.74 15.12 -20.85
CA TRP A 71 8.19 13.72 -20.83
C TRP A 71 7.44 12.88 -21.85
N ASP A 72 8.17 11.98 -22.51
CA ASP A 72 7.55 10.89 -23.27
C ASP A 72 7.08 9.80 -22.30
N LEU A 73 5.78 9.75 -22.07
CA LEU A 73 5.17 8.78 -21.16
C LEU A 73 5.38 7.33 -21.59
N LYS A 74 5.53 7.06 -22.89
CA LYS A 74 5.77 5.70 -23.37
C LYS A 74 7.20 5.27 -23.07
N LEU A 75 8.17 6.15 -23.32
CA LEU A 75 9.57 5.90 -22.94
C LEU A 75 9.73 5.75 -21.43
N ALA A 76 9.06 6.60 -20.64
CA ALA A 76 9.09 6.52 -19.19
C ALA A 76 8.46 5.20 -18.67
N ALA A 77 7.30 4.79 -19.21
CA ALA A 77 6.68 3.51 -18.85
C ALA A 77 7.58 2.31 -19.21
N ASN A 78 8.21 2.33 -20.40
CA ASN A 78 9.16 1.31 -20.84
C ASN A 78 10.44 1.25 -19.99
N SER A 79 10.76 2.34 -19.27
CA SER A 79 11.91 2.38 -18.36
C SER A 79 11.60 1.68 -17.02
N VAL A 80 10.32 1.60 -16.64
CA VAL A 80 9.86 0.83 -15.47
C VAL A 80 9.71 -0.65 -15.84
N TYR A 81 9.03 -0.92 -16.95
CA TYR A 81 8.80 -2.27 -17.45
C TYR A 81 9.23 -2.38 -18.91
N PRO A 82 10.41 -2.95 -19.20
CA PRO A 82 10.87 -3.13 -20.57
C PRO A 82 9.99 -4.15 -21.30
N ASP A 83 9.92 -4.00 -22.63
CA ASP A 83 9.31 -4.97 -23.55
C ASP A 83 7.80 -5.24 -23.35
N VAL A 84 7.09 -4.35 -22.65
CA VAL A 84 5.62 -4.47 -22.49
C VAL A 84 4.87 -3.88 -23.68
N GLU A 85 4.04 -4.71 -24.33
CA GLU A 85 3.10 -4.26 -25.36
C GLU A 85 1.77 -3.82 -24.74
N TYR A 86 1.64 -2.51 -24.48
CA TYR A 86 0.38 -1.96 -23.96
C TYR A 86 -0.77 -2.07 -24.98
N ALA A 87 -1.82 -2.81 -24.60
CA ALA A 87 -3.04 -2.98 -25.39
C ALA A 87 -3.73 -1.67 -25.84
N LYS A 88 -3.50 -0.55 -25.12
CA LYS A 88 -3.95 0.79 -25.53
C LYS A 88 -2.90 1.84 -25.14
N ASN A 89 -2.81 2.93 -25.91
CA ASN A 89 -1.89 4.03 -25.61
C ASN A 89 -2.06 4.59 -24.19
N GLY A 90 -3.28 4.65 -23.68
CA GLY A 90 -3.57 5.12 -22.31
C GLY A 90 -3.24 4.12 -21.19
N HIS A 91 -2.75 2.92 -21.50
CA HIS A 91 -2.42 1.91 -20.49
C HIS A 91 -1.02 2.08 -19.86
N THR A 92 -0.18 2.95 -20.41
CA THR A 92 1.10 3.35 -19.77
C THR A 92 0.89 3.87 -18.34
N ARG A 93 -0.29 4.44 -18.04
CA ARG A 93 -0.70 4.81 -16.68
C ARG A 93 -0.64 3.68 -15.65
N TYR A 94 -0.83 2.43 -16.07
CA TYR A 94 -0.73 1.28 -15.16
C TYR A 94 0.72 1.01 -14.76
N ALA A 95 1.69 1.29 -15.64
CA ALA A 95 3.11 1.21 -15.30
C ALA A 95 3.48 2.26 -14.25
N PHE A 96 3.01 3.51 -14.41
CA PHE A 96 3.22 4.56 -13.41
C PHE A 96 2.53 4.25 -12.08
N LEU A 97 1.30 3.74 -12.13
CA LEU A 97 0.59 3.33 -10.91
C LEU A 97 1.34 2.21 -10.18
N SER A 98 1.81 1.21 -10.94
CA SER A 98 2.63 0.12 -10.43
C SER A 98 3.93 0.63 -9.79
N TYR A 99 4.63 1.55 -10.46
CA TYR A 99 5.83 2.20 -9.93
C TYR A 99 5.56 2.90 -8.59
N VAL A 100 4.47 3.68 -8.50
CA VAL A 100 4.08 4.36 -7.25
C VAL A 100 3.81 3.33 -6.14
N PHE A 101 3.06 2.27 -6.42
CA PHE A 101 2.83 1.20 -5.44
C PHE A 101 4.13 0.53 -5.02
N LEU A 102 5.02 0.21 -5.96
CA LEU A 102 6.29 -0.45 -5.68
C LEU A 102 7.17 0.35 -4.72
N GLU A 103 7.33 1.65 -4.98
CA GLU A 103 8.16 2.53 -4.13
C GLU A 103 7.49 2.82 -2.78
N MET A 104 6.19 3.11 -2.79
CA MET A 104 5.47 3.41 -1.54
C MET A 104 5.34 2.20 -0.62
N PHE A 105 5.22 0.98 -1.15
CA PHE A 105 5.14 -0.26 -0.36
C PHE A 105 6.49 -0.95 -0.12
N ARG A 106 7.62 -0.41 -0.60
CA ARG A 106 8.94 -0.98 -0.31
C ARG A 106 9.17 -1.10 1.21
N GLY A 107 9.46 -2.31 1.68
CA GLY A 107 9.65 -2.61 3.12
C GLY A 107 8.35 -2.70 3.94
N PHE A 108 7.18 -2.83 3.30
CA PHE A 108 5.89 -2.99 3.99
C PHE A 108 5.84 -4.23 4.88
N ASP A 109 6.60 -5.27 4.56
CA ASP A 109 6.76 -6.51 5.32
C ASP A 109 7.67 -6.36 6.55
N LEU A 110 8.33 -5.21 6.72
CA LEU A 110 9.20 -4.90 7.86
C LEU A 110 8.47 -4.07 8.92
N GLU A 111 8.70 -4.36 10.20
CA GLU A 111 8.11 -3.66 11.35
C GLU A 111 8.34 -2.14 11.33
N GLY A 112 9.54 -1.71 10.92
CA GLY A 112 9.91 -0.29 10.80
C GLY A 112 9.51 0.37 9.47
N PHE A 113 8.83 -0.34 8.57
CA PHE A 113 8.46 0.11 7.22
C PHE A 113 9.62 0.75 6.43
N GLY A 114 10.84 0.22 6.59
CA GLY A 114 12.04 0.70 5.92
C GLY A 114 12.63 2.00 6.47
N ILE A 115 12.21 2.50 7.64
CA ILE A 115 12.85 3.62 8.34
C ILE A 115 14.10 3.11 9.07
N GLN A 116 15.27 3.62 8.72
CA GLN A 116 16.53 3.32 9.42
C GLN A 116 16.62 4.09 10.75
N GLY A 117 17.07 3.42 11.82
CA GLY A 117 17.38 4.08 13.11
C GLY A 117 16.18 4.43 13.99
N GLY A 118 15.01 3.85 13.73
CA GLY A 118 13.86 3.91 14.64
C GLY A 118 14.06 3.02 15.86
N ASN A 119 14.89 3.46 16.81
CA ASN A 119 14.87 2.94 18.19
C ASN A 119 13.63 3.51 18.92
N ASP A 120 12.44 3.32 18.37
CA ASP A 120 11.25 3.34 19.22
C ASP A 120 11.34 2.01 19.98
N ASP A 121 11.71 2.09 21.27
CA ASP A 121 11.84 0.97 22.22
C ASP A 121 10.81 -0.13 21.93
N PHE A 122 11.17 -1.10 21.10
CA PHE A 122 10.42 -2.32 20.95
C PHE A 122 10.65 -3.06 22.26
N ASP A 123 9.69 -2.95 23.17
CA ASP A 123 9.63 -3.74 24.39
C ASP A 123 9.58 -5.23 24.01
N SER A 124 10.75 -5.75 23.69
CA SER A 124 11.01 -7.13 23.28
C SER A 124 10.91 -8.08 24.48
N GLY A 125 10.42 -7.59 25.64
CA GLY A 125 10.32 -8.31 26.90
C GLY A 125 8.94 -8.88 27.24
N GLY A 126 7.86 -8.56 26.51
CA GLY A 126 6.49 -8.94 26.88
C GLY A 126 5.76 -9.80 25.83
N GLY A 127 5.60 -11.09 26.10
CA GLY A 127 5.12 -12.12 25.16
C GLY A 127 3.99 -11.70 24.20
N GLY A 128 4.20 -11.95 22.90
CA GLY A 128 3.27 -12.14 21.76
C GLY A 128 2.08 -11.20 21.48
N GLY A 129 1.54 -10.52 22.50
CA GLY A 129 0.36 -9.64 22.42
C GLY A 129 0.67 -8.16 22.62
N GLY A 130 1.83 -7.80 23.17
CA GLY A 130 2.24 -6.41 23.41
C GLY A 130 2.42 -5.61 22.12
N GLY A 131 3.20 -6.14 21.17
CA GLY A 131 3.47 -5.48 19.88
C GLY A 131 2.21 -5.22 19.05
N LYS A 132 1.25 -6.17 19.02
CA LYS A 132 0.01 -6.03 18.23
C LYS A 132 -0.88 -4.90 18.73
N ARG A 133 -1.04 -4.79 20.05
CA ARG A 133 -1.79 -3.70 20.69
C ARG A 133 -1.12 -2.36 20.46
N PHE A 134 0.21 -2.33 20.42
CA PHE A 134 0.98 -1.14 20.07
C PHE A 134 0.68 -0.66 18.64
N TYR A 135 0.72 -1.55 17.64
CA TYR A 135 0.38 -1.19 16.26
C TYR A 135 -1.08 -0.75 16.09
N LEU A 136 -2.04 -1.42 16.76
CA LEU A 136 -3.44 -0.99 16.74
C LEU A 136 -3.63 0.39 17.37
N ARG A 137 -2.97 0.66 18.50
CA ARG A 137 -2.97 1.98 19.13
C ARG A 137 -2.39 3.04 18.18
N GLN A 138 -1.26 2.75 17.53
CA GLN A 138 -0.67 3.66 16.54
C GLN A 138 -1.64 3.95 15.39
N PHE A 139 -2.34 2.94 14.85
CA PHE A 139 -3.36 3.13 13.82
C PHE A 139 -4.49 4.06 14.27
N VAL A 140 -5.04 3.84 15.48
CA VAL A 140 -6.15 4.63 16.02
C VAL A 140 -5.72 6.07 16.35
N GLU A 141 -4.54 6.24 16.97
CA GLU A 141 -4.02 7.57 17.32
C GLU A 141 -3.71 8.38 16.06
N HIS A 142 -3.11 7.74 15.04
CA HIS A 142 -2.79 8.41 13.78
C HIS A 142 -4.04 8.84 13.02
N GLY A 143 -5.10 8.02 13.00
CA GLY A 143 -6.36 8.35 12.35
C GLY A 143 -7.12 9.54 12.96
N LYS A 144 -6.73 10.02 14.14
CA LYS A 144 -7.35 11.19 14.82
C LYS A 144 -6.68 12.52 14.47
N VAL A 145 -5.48 12.48 13.87
CA VAL A 145 -4.66 13.67 13.63
C VAL A 145 -4.60 13.91 12.13
N ASP A 146 -4.77 15.17 11.73
CA ASP A 146 -4.55 15.57 10.34
C ASP A 146 -3.06 15.43 9.96
N ALA A 147 -2.78 14.70 8.88
CA ALA A 147 -1.43 14.35 8.48
C ALA A 147 -0.59 15.59 8.10
N MET A 148 -1.22 16.59 7.46
CA MET A 148 -0.56 17.84 7.09
C MET A 148 -0.18 18.66 8.33
N GLU A 149 -1.11 18.79 9.29
CA GLU A 149 -0.87 19.44 10.58
C GLU A 149 0.25 18.75 11.38
N MET A 150 0.29 17.41 11.35
CA MET A 150 1.32 16.64 12.03
C MET A 150 2.71 16.89 11.43
N LEU A 151 2.83 16.89 10.10
CA LEU A 151 4.09 17.22 9.41
C LEU A 151 4.54 18.66 9.68
N ARG A 152 3.60 19.61 9.82
CA ARG A 152 3.92 21.00 10.17
C ARG A 152 4.41 21.14 11.62
N LYS A 153 3.83 20.40 12.56
CA LYS A 153 4.12 20.52 14.00
C LYS A 153 5.35 19.75 14.44
N ASN A 154 5.62 18.58 13.84
CA ASN A 154 6.73 17.72 14.24
C ASN A 154 7.41 17.08 13.03
N VAL A 155 8.43 17.77 12.52
CA VAL A 155 9.23 17.33 11.37
C VAL A 155 10.11 16.10 11.64
N ASN A 156 10.27 15.69 12.91
CA ASN A 156 11.13 14.57 13.30
C ASN A 156 10.36 13.32 13.74
N CYS A 157 9.03 13.32 13.67
CA CYS A 157 8.23 12.14 14.00
C CYS A 157 8.46 10.99 13.01
N SER A 158 8.14 9.75 13.41
CA SER A 158 8.34 8.56 12.57
C SER A 158 7.58 8.64 11.24
N PHE A 159 6.42 9.31 11.22
CA PHE A 159 5.69 9.56 9.97
C PHE A 159 6.38 10.59 9.05
N ALA A 160 6.99 11.64 9.60
CA ALA A 160 7.75 12.59 8.80
C ALA A 160 8.97 11.91 8.14
N LYS A 161 9.69 11.09 8.90
CA LYS A 161 10.79 10.25 8.38
C LYS A 161 10.31 9.25 7.32
N PHE A 162 9.14 8.65 7.53
CA PHE A 162 8.50 7.80 6.53
C PHE A 162 8.25 8.57 5.23
N CYS A 163 7.58 9.73 5.31
CA CYS A 163 7.28 10.57 4.16
C CYS A 163 8.54 10.99 3.40
N GLU A 164 9.58 11.41 4.11
CA GLU A 164 10.87 11.78 3.50
C GLU A 164 11.51 10.59 2.78
N ASN A 165 11.63 9.44 3.43
CA ASN A 165 12.17 8.22 2.84
C ASN A 165 11.38 7.79 1.59
N LYS A 166 10.04 7.86 1.66
CA LYS A 166 9.16 7.48 0.55
C LYS A 166 9.23 8.46 -0.60
N TYR A 167 9.33 9.76 -0.33
CA TYR A 167 9.53 10.76 -1.37
C TYR A 167 10.83 10.51 -2.14
N GLN A 168 11.95 10.26 -1.43
CA GLN A 168 13.25 10.00 -2.07
C GLN A 168 13.28 8.70 -2.89
N GLN A 169 12.50 7.69 -2.47
CA GLN A 169 12.32 6.45 -3.23
C GLN A 169 11.50 6.67 -4.52
N LEU A 170 10.42 7.46 -4.40
CA LEU A 170 9.45 7.68 -5.47
C LEU A 170 9.87 8.74 -6.49
N ILE A 171 10.63 9.75 -6.08
CA ILE A 171 11.07 10.87 -6.90
C ILE A 171 12.58 10.98 -6.75
N ASN A 172 13.31 10.28 -7.61
CA ASN A 172 14.77 10.32 -7.55
C ASN A 172 15.31 11.70 -8.00
N PRO A 173 16.57 12.05 -7.68
CA PRO A 173 17.13 13.37 -8.01
C PRO A 173 17.09 13.74 -9.50
N THR A 174 17.15 12.74 -10.39
CA THR A 174 17.08 12.97 -11.85
C THR A 174 15.65 13.33 -12.26
N MET A 175 14.67 12.60 -11.74
CA MET A 175 13.25 12.90 -11.95
C MET A 175 12.90 14.26 -11.36
N GLU A 176 13.33 14.53 -10.12
CA GLU A 176 13.10 15.78 -9.42
C GLU A 176 13.64 16.97 -10.21
N SER A 177 14.90 16.88 -10.63
CA SER A 177 15.56 17.92 -11.43
C SER A 177 14.85 18.18 -12.75
N SER A 178 14.21 17.17 -13.36
CA SER A 178 13.47 17.34 -14.60
C SER A 178 12.05 17.87 -14.39
N LEU A 179 11.37 17.43 -13.32
CA LEU A 179 9.98 17.81 -13.01
C LEU A 179 9.91 19.24 -12.45
N PHE A 180 10.93 19.68 -11.73
CA PHE A 180 10.91 20.93 -10.98
C PHE A 180 11.98 21.95 -11.39
N LYS A 181 12.74 21.70 -12.49
CA LYS A 181 13.85 22.55 -12.97
C LYS A 181 13.54 24.05 -13.09
N ASN A 182 12.28 24.40 -13.34
CA ASN A 182 11.81 25.75 -13.64
C ASN A 182 10.89 26.33 -12.54
N MET A 183 10.78 25.68 -11.38
CA MET A 183 10.00 26.16 -10.24
C MET A 183 10.93 27.01 -9.35
N ASP A 184 11.14 28.27 -9.78
CA ASP A 184 11.87 29.38 -9.16
C ASP A 184 13.10 29.08 -8.26
N GLN A 185 14.24 29.65 -8.66
CA GLN A 185 15.58 29.51 -8.06
C GLN A 185 15.75 30.07 -6.63
N ASN A 186 14.68 30.34 -5.89
CA ASN A 186 14.78 30.87 -4.53
C ASN A 186 14.30 29.84 -3.50
N GLU A 187 15.31 29.26 -2.83
CA GLU A 187 15.27 28.73 -1.45
C GLU A 187 14.92 27.24 -1.24
N PHE A 188 15.99 26.45 -1.25
CA PHE A 188 16.17 25.15 -0.57
C PHE A 188 15.30 23.97 -1.06
N ILE A 189 16.01 22.95 -1.54
CA ILE A 189 15.61 21.72 -2.26
C ILE A 189 14.49 20.89 -1.60
N LEU A 190 14.02 21.26 -0.40
CA LEU A 190 12.88 20.62 0.29
C LEU A 190 11.52 21.32 0.05
N ASN A 191 11.47 22.42 -0.72
CA ASN A 191 10.27 23.25 -0.86
C ASN A 191 9.70 23.37 -2.29
N SER A 192 10.41 22.99 -3.35
CA SER A 192 9.93 23.21 -4.74
C SER A 192 8.67 22.39 -5.11
N TRP A 193 8.47 21.21 -4.53
CA TRP A 193 7.23 20.44 -4.77
C TRP A 193 6.09 20.83 -3.82
N LYS A 194 6.39 21.44 -2.66
CA LYS A 194 5.39 22.12 -1.82
C LYS A 194 4.80 23.34 -2.53
N SER A 195 5.50 23.92 -3.50
CA SER A 195 4.99 25.01 -4.34
C SER A 195 3.82 24.57 -5.23
N SER A 196 3.71 23.27 -5.55
CA SER A 196 2.45 22.68 -6.03
C SER A 196 1.70 22.11 -4.84
N ALA A 197 0.96 22.98 -4.13
CA ALA A 197 0.21 22.61 -2.93
C ALA A 197 -0.63 21.34 -3.15
N SER A 198 -1.28 21.21 -4.31
CA SER A 198 -2.10 20.04 -4.66
C SER A 198 -1.30 18.75 -4.86
N PHE A 199 -0.10 18.82 -5.45
CA PHE A 199 0.76 17.63 -5.61
C PHE A 199 1.26 17.16 -4.24
N TYR A 200 1.77 18.08 -3.42
CA TYR A 200 2.23 17.78 -2.06
C TYR A 200 1.11 17.22 -1.18
N GLU A 201 -0.06 17.86 -1.18
CA GLU A 201 -1.24 17.39 -0.43
C GLU A 201 -1.64 15.98 -0.88
N SER A 202 -1.69 15.72 -2.19
CA SER A 202 -2.05 14.39 -2.71
C SER A 202 -1.04 13.30 -2.32
N PHE A 203 0.25 13.65 -2.22
CA PHE A 203 1.28 12.76 -1.71
C PHE A 203 1.10 12.47 -0.23
N VAL A 204 0.92 13.51 0.60
CA VAL A 204 0.75 13.34 2.05
C VAL A 204 -0.50 12.52 2.36
N ASP A 205 -1.60 12.76 1.66
CA ASP A 205 -2.83 11.95 1.75
C ASP A 205 -2.55 10.47 1.48
N MET A 206 -1.84 10.17 0.38
CA MET A 206 -1.47 8.80 0.01
C MET A 206 -0.53 8.17 1.05
N ALA A 207 0.52 8.88 1.44
CA ALA A 207 1.51 8.41 2.42
C ALA A 207 0.85 8.13 3.78
N ASN A 208 -0.04 9.00 4.24
CA ASN A 208 -0.82 8.83 5.47
C ASN A 208 -1.62 7.52 5.45
N LEU A 209 -2.39 7.28 4.38
CA LEU A 209 -3.21 6.08 4.27
C LEU A 209 -2.36 4.80 4.19
N ILE A 210 -1.23 4.84 3.48
CA ILE A 210 -0.31 3.70 3.38
C ILE A 210 0.37 3.42 4.73
N TRP A 211 0.77 4.46 5.46
CA TRP A 211 1.29 4.33 6.82
C TRP A 211 0.26 3.70 7.75
N MET A 212 -0.99 4.19 7.72
CA MET A 212 -2.07 3.60 8.50
C MET A 212 -2.35 2.14 8.11
N LEU A 213 -2.35 1.81 6.82
CA LEU A 213 -2.52 0.44 6.34
C LEU A 213 -1.42 -0.49 6.88
N HIS A 214 -0.18 -0.02 6.97
CA HIS A 214 0.93 -0.76 7.58
C HIS A 214 0.73 -1.00 9.08
N LYS A 215 0.37 0.03 9.85
CA LYS A 215 0.04 -0.14 11.28
C LYS A 215 -1.12 -1.11 11.48
N LEU A 216 -2.11 -1.04 10.62
CA LEU A 216 -3.21 -1.99 10.64
C LEU A 216 -2.72 -3.41 10.30
N ALA A 217 -1.88 -3.61 9.29
CA ALA A 217 -1.32 -4.91 8.89
C ALA A 217 -0.61 -5.63 10.04
N PHE A 218 0.22 -4.92 10.81
CA PHE A 218 0.97 -5.46 11.94
C PHE A 218 0.16 -5.65 13.22
N SER A 219 -1.08 -5.15 13.26
CA SER A 219 -1.99 -5.41 14.37
C SER A 219 -2.69 -6.77 14.30
N PHE A 220 -2.70 -7.42 13.13
CA PHE A 220 -3.26 -8.77 12.93
C PHE A 220 -2.39 -9.87 13.55
N ASP A 221 -2.99 -11.05 13.75
CA ASP A 221 -2.31 -12.26 14.22
C ASP A 221 -2.71 -13.49 13.38
N PRO A 222 -1.82 -14.02 12.51
CA PRO A 222 -0.51 -13.45 12.13
C PRO A 222 -0.65 -12.10 11.42
N SER A 223 0.43 -11.33 11.32
CA SER A 223 0.45 -10.07 10.57
C SER A 223 0.08 -10.30 9.10
N VAL A 224 -0.47 -9.27 8.47
CA VAL A 224 -0.86 -9.34 7.06
C VAL A 224 0.38 -9.44 6.18
N GLU A 225 0.42 -10.45 5.31
CA GLU A 225 1.51 -10.65 4.36
C GLU A 225 1.18 -9.90 3.05
N ILE A 226 2.14 -9.17 2.50
CA ILE A 226 2.06 -8.56 1.17
C ILE A 226 2.68 -9.49 0.12
N PHE A 227 2.12 -9.55 -1.08
CA PHE A 227 2.72 -10.26 -2.20
C PHE A 227 2.57 -9.52 -3.53
N GLN A 228 3.49 -9.80 -4.45
CA GLN A 228 3.45 -9.35 -5.83
C GLN A 228 3.69 -10.54 -6.75
N VAL A 229 3.22 -10.43 -7.99
CA VAL A 229 3.33 -11.47 -9.01
C VAL A 229 4.42 -11.07 -10.01
N GLU A 230 5.31 -12.02 -10.30
CA GLU A 230 6.39 -11.87 -11.27
C GLU A 230 5.87 -11.84 -12.72
N GLN A 231 6.61 -11.16 -13.60
CA GLN A 231 6.36 -11.16 -15.04
C GLN A 231 6.46 -12.57 -15.63
N GLY A 232 5.60 -12.88 -16.60
CA GLY A 232 5.55 -14.16 -17.32
C GLY A 232 4.78 -15.28 -16.61
N VAL A 233 4.37 -15.08 -15.35
CA VAL A 233 3.55 -16.04 -14.59
C VAL A 233 2.16 -16.16 -15.21
N ASP A 234 1.62 -17.39 -15.24
CA ASP A 234 0.27 -17.63 -15.75
C ASP A 234 -0.78 -17.04 -14.81
N PHE A 235 -1.78 -16.36 -15.39
CA PHE A 235 -2.84 -15.73 -14.62
C PHE A 235 -3.61 -16.74 -13.75
N SER A 236 -3.73 -16.45 -12.45
CA SER A 236 -4.53 -17.22 -11.50
C SER A 236 -5.65 -16.38 -10.92
N MET A 237 -6.89 -16.72 -11.29
CA MET A 237 -8.10 -16.05 -10.80
C MET A 237 -8.33 -16.17 -9.28
N VAL A 238 -7.52 -16.98 -8.57
CA VAL A 238 -7.58 -17.11 -7.11
C VAL A 238 -6.78 -16.00 -6.44
N TYR A 239 -5.61 -15.65 -6.99
CA TYR A 239 -4.68 -14.69 -6.40
C TYR A 239 -4.64 -13.33 -7.11
N MET A 240 -5.25 -13.24 -8.30
CA MET A 240 -5.07 -12.12 -9.21
C MET A 240 -6.39 -11.63 -9.80
N GLU A 241 -6.51 -10.32 -9.94
CA GLU A 241 -7.56 -9.63 -10.68
C GLU A 241 -6.95 -8.90 -11.87
N ASN A 242 -7.55 -8.99 -13.05
CA ASN A 242 -7.10 -8.20 -14.20
C ASN A 242 -7.56 -6.75 -14.05
N ILE A 243 -6.61 -5.81 -13.93
CA ILE A 243 -6.93 -4.39 -13.71
C ILE A 243 -7.74 -3.75 -14.86
N MET A 244 -7.73 -4.34 -16.05
CA MET A 244 -8.50 -3.87 -17.20
C MET A 244 -9.97 -4.30 -17.17
N LYS A 245 -10.34 -5.30 -16.36
CA LYS A 245 -11.69 -5.89 -16.33
C LYS A 245 -12.18 -6.06 -14.89
N LYS A 246 -12.58 -4.96 -14.26
CA LYS A 246 -13.27 -4.96 -12.95
C LYS A 246 -14.62 -5.69 -12.95
N SER A 247 -15.15 -6.09 -14.09
CA SER A 247 -16.38 -6.89 -14.18
C SER A 247 -16.44 -7.74 -15.46
N ALA A 248 -16.74 -9.02 -15.27
CA ALA A 248 -17.16 -10.04 -16.25
C ALA A 248 -16.13 -10.55 -17.28
N SER A 249 -15.61 -11.75 -17.05
CA SER A 249 -15.94 -12.99 -17.79
C SER A 249 -15.06 -14.13 -17.28
N ILE A 250 -15.66 -15.00 -16.46
CA ILE A 250 -15.08 -16.28 -16.05
C ILE A 250 -14.96 -17.14 -17.31
N GLY A 251 -13.73 -17.35 -17.77
CA GLY A 251 -13.44 -18.27 -18.85
C GLY A 251 -12.72 -17.60 -20.02
N LYS A 252 -11.43 -17.96 -20.17
CA LYS A 252 -10.54 -17.77 -21.33
C LYS A 252 -9.44 -16.70 -21.25
N THR A 253 -9.12 -16.10 -20.10
CA THR A 253 -7.83 -15.39 -19.99
C THR A 253 -6.70 -16.36 -19.66
N LYS A 254 -6.24 -17.12 -20.66
CA LYS A 254 -4.88 -17.70 -20.67
C LYS A 254 -3.87 -16.57 -20.97
N GLY A 255 -3.86 -15.55 -20.13
CA GLY A 255 -2.94 -14.42 -20.25
C GLY A 255 -1.74 -14.63 -19.32
N LYS A 256 -0.60 -14.12 -19.73
CA LYS A 256 0.57 -14.01 -18.85
C LYS A 256 0.56 -12.66 -18.16
N VAL A 257 1.05 -12.63 -16.93
CA VAL A 257 1.22 -11.39 -16.18
C VAL A 257 2.39 -10.63 -16.78
N GLU A 258 2.17 -9.37 -17.17
CA GLU A 258 3.27 -8.48 -17.52
C GLU A 258 3.89 -7.88 -16.27
N PHE A 259 3.05 -7.33 -15.39
CA PHE A 259 3.49 -6.80 -14.11
C PHE A 259 2.32 -6.67 -13.12
N THR A 260 2.68 -6.61 -11.84
CA THR A 260 1.75 -6.28 -10.76
C THR A 260 1.49 -4.78 -10.73
N VAL A 261 0.24 -4.35 -10.82
CA VAL A 261 -0.13 -2.93 -10.69
C VAL A 261 -0.41 -2.56 -9.24
N ILE A 262 -1.13 -3.42 -8.52
CA ILE A 262 -1.43 -3.23 -7.09
C ILE A 262 -1.06 -4.53 -6.38
N PRO A 263 -0.28 -4.49 -5.29
CA PRO A 263 0.09 -5.69 -4.55
C PRO A 263 -1.15 -6.39 -3.99
N GLY A 264 -1.04 -7.71 -3.82
CA GLY A 264 -2.02 -8.51 -3.10
C GLY A 264 -1.66 -8.65 -1.62
N PHE A 265 -2.62 -9.11 -0.82
CA PHE A 265 -2.43 -9.31 0.62
C PHE A 265 -3.00 -10.65 1.07
N LYS A 266 -2.39 -11.24 2.09
CA LYS A 266 -2.87 -12.46 2.74
C LYS A 266 -3.09 -12.20 4.22
N ILE A 267 -4.32 -12.43 4.67
CA ILE A 267 -4.78 -12.25 6.04
C ILE A 267 -5.24 -13.61 6.55
N GLY A 268 -4.36 -14.33 7.25
CA GLY A 268 -4.61 -15.72 7.63
C GLY A 268 -4.83 -16.59 6.39
N CYS A 269 -6.05 -17.14 6.24
CA CYS A 269 -6.43 -17.96 5.09
C CYS A 269 -7.10 -17.17 3.95
N THR A 270 -7.33 -15.88 4.13
CA THR A 270 -8.01 -15.03 3.14
C THR A 270 -6.98 -14.32 2.27
N VAL A 271 -7.23 -14.31 0.97
CA VAL A 271 -6.42 -13.59 -0.02
C VAL A 271 -7.22 -12.40 -0.54
N ILE A 272 -6.61 -11.22 -0.46
CA ILE A 272 -6.99 -10.05 -1.24
C ILE A 272 -6.12 -10.07 -2.49
N GLN A 273 -6.77 -10.12 -3.65
CA GLN A 273 -6.10 -10.37 -4.92
C GLN A 273 -5.20 -9.20 -5.32
N SER A 274 -4.06 -9.53 -5.93
CA SER A 274 -3.23 -8.54 -6.59
C SER A 274 -3.88 -8.10 -7.90
N GLN A 275 -3.87 -6.80 -8.21
CA GLN A 275 -4.31 -6.33 -9.51
C GLN A 275 -3.13 -6.36 -10.49
N VAL A 276 -3.26 -7.13 -11.55
CA VAL A 276 -2.20 -7.37 -12.54
C VAL A 276 -2.59 -6.83 -13.91
N TYR A 277 -1.58 -6.40 -14.65
CA TYR A 277 -1.71 -6.10 -16.07
C TYR A 277 -1.39 -7.34 -16.89
N LEU A 278 -2.27 -7.68 -17.83
CA LEU A 278 -2.13 -8.86 -18.70
C LEU A 278 -1.99 -8.43 -20.15
N THR A 279 -1.33 -9.26 -20.93
CA THR A 279 -1.32 -9.26 -22.40
C THR A 279 -1.95 -10.54 -22.95
#